data_AF-A0A9X5H501-F1
#
_entry.id   AF-A0A9X5H501-F1
#
_cell.length_a   1.000
_cell.length_b   1.000
_cell.length_c   1.000
_cell.angle_alpha   90.00
_cell.angle_beta   90.00
_cell.angle_gamma   90.00
#
_symmetry.space_group_name_H-M   'P 1'
#
loop_
_entity.id
_entity.type
_entity.pdbx_description
1 polymer ?
#
loop_
_entity_poly.entity_id
_entity_poly.type
_entity_poly.pdbx_seq_one_letter_code
_entity_poly.pdbx_strand_id
1 'polypeptide(L)' 'MLQFDVESALKVTDHILNSIERLETFPDSGSLTPDEWLNKQGYRMIIWQRFVSIYRQIGENIFVYHIADTQTEYTKLFL' A
#
# COMPACT_ATOMS: atom_id res chain seq x y z
N MET A 1 -12.39 22.96 5.16
CA MET A 1 -13.10 21.82 4.55
C MET A 1 -12.36 21.54 3.25
N LEU A 2 -11.55 20.48 3.18
CA LEU A 2 -10.77 20.13 1.99
C LEU A 2 -11.75 19.61 0.93
N GLN A 3 -12.09 20.47 -0.02
CA GLN A 3 -12.93 20.11 -1.16
C GLN A 3 -12.02 19.47 -2.19
N PHE A 4 -11.88 18.15 -2.14
CA PHE A 4 -11.20 17.43 -3.21
C PHE A 4 -12.11 17.46 -4.44
N ASP A 5 -11.60 18.04 -5.53
CA ASP A 5 -12.26 17.96 -6.83
C ASP A 5 -12.31 16.48 -7.27
N VAL A 6 -13.41 16.07 -7.89
CA VAL A 6 -13.68 14.67 -8.26
C VAL A 6 -12.57 14.13 -9.16
N GLU A 7 -12.01 14.97 -10.03
CA GLU A 7 -10.87 14.61 -10.88
C GLU A 7 -9.60 14.28 -10.10
N SER A 8 -9.37 14.97 -8.98
CA SER A 8 -8.20 14.74 -8.13
C SER A 8 -8.33 13.41 -7.38
N ALA A 9 -9.54 13.08 -6.91
CA ALA A 9 -9.83 11.80 -6.27
C ALA A 9 -9.71 10.62 -7.25
N LEU A 10 -10.18 10.78 -8.49
CA LEU A 10 -10.05 9.79 -9.55
C LEU A 10 -8.58 9.52 -9.89
N LYS A 11 -7.78 10.57 -10.12
CA LYS A 11 -6.34 10.43 -10.42
C LYS A 11 -5.59 9.69 -9.31
N VAL A 12 -5.85 10.01 -8.04
CA VAL A 12 -5.24 9.30 -6.90
C VAL A 12 -5.64 7.82 -6.89
N THR A 13 -6.90 7.52 -7.18
CA THR A 13 -7.42 6.15 -7.22
C THR A 13 -6.78 5.34 -8.36
N ASP A 14 -6.75 5.90 -9.57
CA ASP A 14 -6.12 5.25 -10.74
C ASP A 14 -4.66 4.92 -10.46
N HIS A 15 -3.95 5.84 -9.83
CA HIS A 15 -2.56 5.63 -9.50
C HIS A 15 -2.32 4.54 -8.44
N ILE A 16 -3.17 4.48 -7.42
CA ILE A 16 -3.15 3.39 -6.43
C ILE A 16 -3.45 2.06 -7.12
N LEU A 17 -4.46 2.03 -8.00
CA LEU A 17 -4.88 0.84 -8.73
C LEU A 17 -3.75 0.29 -9.61
N ASN A 18 -3.14 1.15 -10.43
CA ASN A 18 -1.98 0.78 -11.28
C ASN A 18 -0.82 0.20 -10.45
N SER A 19 -0.63 0.70 -9.24
CA SER A 19 0.44 0.23 -8.34
C SER A 19 0.12 -1.15 -7.76
N ILE A 20 -1.16 -1.42 -7.48
CA ILE A 20 -1.64 -2.73 -7.02
C ILE A 20 -1.60 -3.75 -8.15
N GLU A 21 -2.01 -3.38 -9.37
CA GLU A 21 -1.94 -4.26 -10.55
C GLU A 21 -0.51 -4.76 -10.81
N ARG A 22 0.49 -3.91 -10.57
CA ARG A 22 1.90 -4.33 -10.68
C ARG A 22 2.29 -5.41 -9.66
N LEU A 23 1.65 -5.47 -8.50
CA LEU A 23 1.88 -6.52 -7.50
C LEU A 23 1.37 -7.88 -7.97
N GLU A 24 0.36 -7.94 -8.84
CA GLU A 24 -0.08 -9.22 -9.43
C GLU A 24 1.03 -9.84 -10.28
N THR A 25 1.79 -9.00 -10.99
CA THR A 25 2.89 -9.47 -11.85
C THR A 25 4.20 -9.66 -11.06
N PHE A 26 4.45 -8.83 -10.04
CA PHE A 26 5.68 -8.87 -9.24
C PHE A 26 5.40 -8.82 -7.73
N PRO A 27 4.88 -9.92 -7.14
CA PRO A 27 4.53 -9.99 -5.72
C PRO A 27 5.68 -9.68 -4.78
N ASP A 28 6.90 -10.06 -5.17
CA ASP A 28 8.11 -9.93 -4.36
C ASP A 28 8.76 -8.54 -4.44
N SER A 29 8.15 -7.60 -5.16
CA SER A 29 8.68 -6.24 -5.31
C SER A 29 8.51 -5.36 -4.05
N GLY A 30 7.67 -5.78 -3.10
CA GLY A 30 7.49 -5.08 -1.84
C GLY A 30 8.63 -5.30 -0.85
N SER A 31 8.90 -4.26 -0.07
CA SER A 31 9.89 -4.28 1.00
C SER A 31 9.35 -4.95 2.26
N LEU A 32 10.27 -5.29 3.17
CA LEU A 32 9.90 -5.64 4.54
C LEU A 32 9.28 -4.42 5.24
N THR A 33 8.30 -4.68 6.09
CA THR A 33 7.74 -3.67 6.98
C THR A 33 8.72 -3.38 8.13
N PRO A 34 8.64 -2.22 8.81
CA PRO A 34 9.39 -1.95 10.03
C PRO A 34 9.06 -2.91 11.19
N ASP A 35 7.92 -3.61 11.13
CA ASP A 35 7.48 -4.58 12.13
C ASP A 35 7.92 -6.00 11.77
N GLU A 36 8.80 -6.58 12.58
CA GLU A 36 9.26 -7.95 12.39
C GLU A 36 8.16 -9.02 12.49
N TRP A 37 7.14 -8.80 13.31
CA TRP A 37 6.02 -9.72 13.45
C TRP A 37 5.24 -9.81 12.14
N LEU A 38 4.93 -8.67 11.52
CA LEU A 38 4.31 -8.60 10.20
C LEU A 38 5.17 -9.30 9.14
N ASN A 39 6.48 -9.08 9.16
CA ASN A 39 7.42 -9.72 8.23
C ASN A 39 7.42 -11.25 8.37
N LYS A 40 7.40 -11.76 9.62
CA LYS A 40 7.32 -13.20 9.94
C LYS A 40 6.00 -13.82 9.50
N GLN A 41 4.91 -13.05 9.49
CA GLN A 41 3.61 -13.48 8.96
C GLN A 41 3.50 -13.39 7.42
N GLY A 42 4.55 -12.90 6.73
CA GLY A 42 4.59 -12.79 5.28
C GLY A 42 3.98 -11.51 4.72
N TYR A 43 3.73 -10.51 5.57
CA TYR A 43 3.33 -9.19 5.10
C TYR A 43 4.52 -8.46 4.47
N ARG A 44 4.19 -7.61 3.51
CA ARG A 44 5.11 -6.74 2.77
C ARG A 44 4.51 -5.35 2.66
N MET A 45 5.37 -4.37 2.47
CA MET A 45 4.96 -3.01 2.19
C MET A 45 5.44 -2.56 0.81
N ILE A 46 4.63 -1.77 0.13
CA ILE A 46 5.05 -1.02 -1.05
C ILE A 46 4.78 0.46 -0.82
N ILE A 47 5.76 1.30 -1.14
CA ILE A 47 5.60 2.76 -1.08
C ILE A 47 5.48 3.24 -2.52
N TRP A 48 4.42 4.00 -2.79
CA TRP A 48 4.19 4.62 -4.09
C TRP A 48 3.82 6.08 -3.88
N GLN A 49 4.61 6.99 -4.47
CA GLN A 49 4.52 8.44 -4.22
C GLN A 49 4.42 8.76 -2.72
N ARG A 50 3.23 9.19 -2.27
CA ARG A 50 2.93 9.52 -0.87
C ARG A 50 2.13 8.45 -0.14
N PHE A 51 1.81 7.34 -0.78
CA PHE A 51 1.01 6.28 -0.17
C PHE A 51 1.88 5.07 0.12
N VAL A 52 1.49 4.34 1.16
CA VAL A 52 2.05 3.05 1.51
C VAL A 52 0.95 2.03 1.64
N SER A 53 1.15 0.87 1.05
CA SER A 53 0.22 -0.24 1.13
C SER A 53 0.87 -1.42 1.82
N ILE A 54 0.17 -1.99 2.81
CA ILE A 54 0.53 -3.27 3.43
C ILE A 54 -0.27 -4.37 2.75
N TYR A 55 0.43 -5.39 2.25
CA TYR A 55 -0.18 -6.50 1.53
C TYR A 55 0.46 -7.83 1.93
N ARG A 56 -0.20 -8.92 1.54
CA ARG A 56 0.29 -10.29 1.68
C ARG A 56 -0.11 -11.11 0.46
N GLN A 57 0.81 -11.92 -0.04
CA GLN A 57 0.50 -12.92 -1.07
C GLN A 57 0.04 -14.22 -0.39
N ILE A 58 -1.08 -14.77 -0.87
CA ILE A 58 -1.58 -16.08 -0.45
C ILE A 58 -1.95 -16.87 -1.71
N GLY A 59 -1.14 -17.88 -2.02
CA GLY A 59 -1.21 -18.58 -3.31
C GLY A 59 -0.87 -17.62 -4.45
N GLU A 60 -1.75 -17.52 -5.43
CA GLU A 60 -1.61 -16.63 -6.60
C GLU A 60 -2.26 -15.26 -6.37
N ASN A 61 -2.89 -15.03 -5.22
CA ASN A 61 -3.64 -13.81 -4.94
C ASN A 61 -2.87 -12.85 -4.03
N ILE A 62 -2.98 -11.55 -4.34
CA ILE A 62 -2.47 -10.46 -3.51
C ILE A 62 -3.62 -9.86 -2.70
N PHE A 63 -3.47 -9.85 -1.38
CA PHE A 63 -4.42 -9.23 -0.47
C PHE A 63 -3.82 -7.93 0.08
N VAL A 64 -4.43 -6.80 -0.27
CA VAL A 64 -4.08 -5.49 0.28
C VAL A 64 -4.91 -5.26 1.54
N TYR A 65 -4.26 -5.12 2.69
CA TYR A 65 -4.92 -4.99 4.00
C TYR A 65 -5.07 -3.55 4.44
N HIS A 66 -4.12 -2.69 4.05
CA HIS A 66 -4.11 -1.30 4.48
C HIS A 66 -3.43 -0.42 3.46
N ILE A 67 -3.97 0.78 3.25
CA ILE A 67 -3.38 1.85 2.43
C ILE A 67 -3.41 3.11 3.27
N ALA A 68 -2.26 3.75 3.46
CA ALA A 68 -2.13 4.96 4.26
C ALA A 68 -1.34 6.04 3.52
N ASP A 69 -1.61 7.31 3.83
CA ASP A 69 -0.82 8.45 3.35
C ASP A 69 0.39 8.65 4.28
N THR A 70 1.60 8.58 3.70
CA THR A 70 2.86 8.66 4.43
C THR A 70 3.12 10.06 5.01
N GLN A 71 2.45 11.10 4.53
CA GLN A 71 2.62 12.46 5.04
C GLN A 71 1.84 12.70 6.34
N THR A 72 0.73 12.00 6.53
CA THR A 72 -0.18 12.21 7.69
C THR A 72 -0.20 11.05 8.67
N GLU A 73 0.12 9.83 8.22
CA GLU A 73 -0.19 8.60 8.97
C GLU A 73 0.99 7.64 9.12
N TYR A 74 2.15 7.92 8.52
CA TYR A 74 3.28 6.98 8.53
C TYR A 74 3.72 6.57 9.94
N THR A 75 3.74 7.52 10.87
CA THR A 75 4.11 7.24 12.28
C THR A 75 3.09 6.35 12.99
N LYS A 76 1.83 6.30 12.56
CA LYS A 76 0.74 5.55 13.20
C LYS A 76 0.59 4.12 12.67
N LEU A 77 1.27 3.77 11.58
CA LEU A 77 1.13 2.46 10.92
C LEU A 77 1.63 1.30 11.77
N PHE A 78 2.55 1.57 12.69
CA PHE A 78 3.26 0.56 13.48
C PHE A 78 3.32 0.91 14.97
N LEU A 79 2.47 1.86 15.41
CA LEU A 79 2.31 2.25 16.81
C LEU A 79 1.09 1.56 17.43
#